data_AF-A0A1F5LWG8-F1
#
_entry.id   AF-A0A1F5LWG8-F1
#
_cell.length_a   1.000
_cell.length_b   1.000
_cell.length_c   1.000
_cell.angle_alpha   90.00
_cell.angle_beta   90.00
_cell.angle_gamma   90.00
#
_symmetry.space_group_name_H-M   'P 1'
#
loop_
_entity.id
_entity.type
_entity.pdbx_description
1 polymer ?
#
loop_
_entity_poly.entity_id
_entity_poly.type
_entity_poly.pdbx_seq_one_letter_code
_entity_poly.pdbx_strand_id
1 'polypeptide(L)'
;MRLSWGASVAALAASASAASLADVCTVSNVRSALPSNGTLLGIDLIPSAVTAAAVYNASAGMGSTETYTYCNVTVTYTHTGKDDSVVIKYAFPSPSDFKKRFYVAGGGGFSLSSDATGGLEYGAVGGATSAGYDAFDQSYDEVVLYGNGTINWDATYMFAYQALGEMTKIGKAITPKFYGMSSASKIYTYYEGCSDGGREGMSQVQRYGEEYDGAITGAPAFRFGQQQVHHVFPSEVEQTLDYYPPPCELAKIVNATIAACDPLDGRTDGVISRTDLCKLNFNLSSIVGEKYYCAAETSTSLGFGFSKRAEGSTTSYQPAQSGKVTAMGVKVAQTIYDGLHNSKGERAYLSWQIGSELSDAETTWNNNTRKWELSIPSTGGEYVTKFVQLLNIHNLSDLNNVTYDTLVDWMNTGMVRYMDSLQTTLPDLTPFQSSGGKLLHYHGESDPSIPAASSVHYWQAVRSVMYPHLSSQASLEKLADWYQFYLVPGAAHCGTNSLQPGPYPEDNMQTMINWVENGVKPSRLNATVSSGTYKGETQMLCQWPTRPHWSSNSSFECVNDKASIDSWTYSFPAFKIPVY
;
A
#
# COMPACT_ATOMS: atom_id res chain seq x y z
N MET A 1 -14.26 -9.93 -82.58
CA MET A 1 -14.48 -9.39 -81.22
C MET A 1 -13.27 -9.72 -80.38
N ARG A 2 -12.75 -8.72 -79.65
CA ARG A 2 -11.42 -8.70 -79.04
C ARG A 2 -11.30 -9.61 -77.82
N LEU A 3 -10.11 -10.17 -77.65
CA LEU A 3 -9.63 -10.80 -76.41
C LEU A 3 -9.67 -9.81 -75.24
N SER A 4 -9.97 -10.32 -74.04
CA SER A 4 -9.46 -9.73 -72.79
C SER A 4 -9.13 -10.85 -71.81
N TRP A 5 -7.84 -11.10 -71.63
CA TRP A 5 -7.30 -11.81 -70.46
C TRP A 5 -7.40 -10.89 -69.25
N GLY A 6 -8.17 -11.30 -68.24
CA GLY A 6 -8.13 -10.69 -66.91
C GLY A 6 -6.92 -11.23 -66.17
N ALA A 7 -5.93 -10.38 -65.89
CA ALA A 7 -4.82 -10.70 -65.01
C ALA A 7 -5.31 -10.71 -63.55
N SER A 8 -5.33 -11.89 -62.94
CA SER A 8 -5.47 -12.02 -61.48
C SER A 8 -4.18 -11.54 -60.83
N VAL A 9 -4.20 -10.34 -60.24
CA VAL A 9 -3.12 -9.86 -59.37
C VAL A 9 -3.23 -10.65 -58.06
N ALA A 10 -2.38 -11.64 -57.89
CA ALA A 10 -2.14 -12.26 -56.60
C ALA A 10 -1.53 -11.21 -55.68
N ALA A 11 -2.28 -10.76 -54.68
CA ALA A 11 -1.74 -9.97 -53.59
C ALA A 11 -0.73 -10.84 -52.84
N LEU A 12 0.55 -10.57 -53.05
CA LEU A 12 1.62 -11.01 -52.16
C LEU A 12 1.31 -10.36 -50.80
N ALA A 13 0.75 -11.14 -49.88
CA ALA A 13 0.76 -10.82 -48.48
C ALA A 13 2.24 -10.71 -48.08
N ALA A 14 2.74 -9.49 -47.99
CA ALA A 14 4.02 -9.23 -47.35
C ALA A 14 3.86 -9.79 -45.93
N SER A 15 4.55 -10.89 -45.66
CA SER A 15 4.78 -11.35 -44.30
C SER A 15 5.54 -10.24 -43.61
N ALA A 16 4.82 -9.36 -42.90
CA ALA A 16 5.43 -8.41 -41.99
C ALA A 16 6.20 -9.27 -40.98
N SER A 17 7.52 -9.34 -41.14
CA SER A 17 8.38 -9.92 -40.12
C SER A 17 8.06 -9.21 -38.82
N ALA A 18 7.64 -9.96 -37.80
CA ALA A 18 7.46 -9.40 -36.47
C ALA A 18 8.75 -8.64 -36.11
N ALA A 19 8.63 -7.35 -35.81
CA ALA A 19 9.79 -6.52 -35.52
C ALA A 19 10.58 -7.16 -34.36
N SER A 20 11.90 -7.25 -34.49
CA SER A 20 12.75 -7.71 -33.40
C SER A 20 12.88 -6.61 -32.35
N LEU A 21 13.33 -6.95 -31.13
CA LEU A 21 13.61 -5.95 -30.10
C LEU A 21 14.61 -4.90 -30.61
N ALA A 22 15.63 -5.29 -31.38
CA ALA A 22 16.61 -4.37 -31.94
C ALA A 22 16.00 -3.39 -32.96
N ASP A 23 14.96 -3.79 -33.68
CA ASP A 23 14.27 -2.93 -34.66
C ASP A 23 13.46 -1.83 -33.96
N VAL A 24 12.76 -2.18 -32.87
CA VAL A 24 11.91 -1.22 -32.13
C VAL A 24 12.69 -0.43 -31.08
N CYS A 25 13.77 -0.98 -30.52
CA CYS A 25 14.54 -0.37 -29.44
C CYS A 25 15.59 0.61 -29.98
N THR A 26 15.13 1.68 -30.62
CA THR A 26 15.99 2.75 -31.14
C THR A 26 15.49 4.11 -30.67
N VAL A 27 16.43 5.04 -30.46
CA VAL A 27 16.09 6.43 -30.11
C VAL A 27 15.17 7.05 -31.16
N SER A 28 15.35 6.72 -32.44
CA SER A 28 14.49 7.20 -33.53
C SER A 28 13.05 6.72 -33.39
N ASN A 29 12.85 5.43 -33.07
CA ASN A 29 11.51 4.86 -32.90
C ASN A 29 10.81 5.42 -31.66
N VAL A 30 11.52 5.58 -30.54
CA VAL A 30 10.94 6.20 -29.34
C VAL A 30 10.57 7.66 -29.61
N ARG A 31 11.44 8.43 -30.28
CA ARG A 31 11.16 9.84 -30.63
C ARG A 31 9.94 9.98 -31.54
N SER A 32 9.77 9.11 -32.53
CA SER A 32 8.57 9.13 -33.39
C SER A 32 7.31 8.67 -32.66
N ALA A 33 7.46 7.86 -31.60
CA ALA A 33 6.36 7.43 -30.76
C ALA A 33 5.89 8.51 -29.75
N LEU A 34 6.70 9.52 -29.45
CA LEU A 34 6.29 10.61 -28.56
C LEU A 34 5.04 11.33 -29.08
N PRO A 35 4.04 11.63 -28.23
CA PRO A 35 2.98 12.57 -28.59
C PRO A 35 3.57 13.96 -28.82
N SER A 36 2.97 14.75 -29.72
CA SER A 36 3.39 16.13 -29.96
C SER A 36 3.04 17.01 -28.76
N ASN A 37 3.89 17.99 -28.44
CA ASN A 37 3.61 18.96 -27.36
C ASN A 37 2.28 19.67 -27.61
N GLY A 38 1.52 19.89 -26.52
CA GLY A 38 0.13 20.35 -26.58
C GLY A 38 -0.92 19.23 -26.73
N THR A 39 -0.52 17.97 -26.96
CA THR A 39 -1.45 16.82 -26.94
C THR A 39 -1.83 16.43 -25.51
N LEU A 40 -0.84 16.39 -24.62
CA LEU A 40 -1.03 16.14 -23.20
C LEU A 40 -1.05 17.49 -22.47
N LEU A 41 -2.12 17.76 -21.74
CA LEU A 41 -2.32 19.05 -21.08
C LEU A 41 -1.19 19.34 -20.10
N GLY A 42 -0.49 20.46 -20.29
CA GLY A 42 0.55 20.95 -19.37
C GLY A 42 1.86 20.17 -19.39
N ILE A 43 2.04 19.23 -20.34
CA ILE A 43 3.25 18.41 -20.47
C ILE A 43 3.94 18.73 -21.80
N ASP A 44 5.19 19.17 -21.71
CA ASP A 44 6.08 19.38 -22.84
C ASP A 44 7.20 18.32 -22.81
N LEU A 45 7.11 17.35 -23.73
CA LEU A 45 8.14 16.34 -23.90
C LEU A 45 9.41 16.95 -24.49
N ILE A 46 10.56 16.37 -24.13
CA ILE A 46 11.88 16.80 -24.58
C ILE A 46 12.49 15.71 -25.47
N PRO A 47 12.20 15.69 -26.79
CA PRO A 47 12.68 14.62 -27.69
C PRO A 47 14.19 14.46 -27.71
N SER A 48 14.95 15.55 -27.51
CA SER A 48 16.42 15.52 -27.47
C SER A 48 16.97 14.69 -26.32
N ALA A 49 16.24 14.56 -25.21
CA ALA A 49 16.63 13.83 -24.00
C ALA A 49 16.24 12.33 -24.00
N VAL A 50 15.64 11.83 -25.09
CA VAL A 50 15.26 10.42 -25.21
C VAL A 50 16.48 9.50 -25.29
N THR A 51 16.48 8.42 -24.53
CA THR A 51 17.42 7.29 -24.67
C THR A 51 16.67 5.98 -24.90
N ALA A 52 17.33 5.03 -25.57
CA ALA A 52 16.81 3.69 -25.78
C ALA A 52 17.98 2.71 -25.85
N ALA A 53 17.94 1.63 -25.07
CA ALA A 53 18.96 0.60 -25.05
C ALA A 53 18.33 -0.78 -24.84
N ALA A 54 18.66 -1.73 -25.72
CA ALA A 54 18.22 -3.10 -25.58
C ALA A 54 19.00 -3.78 -24.44
N VAL A 55 18.26 -4.44 -23.56
CA VAL A 55 18.78 -5.24 -22.44
C VAL A 55 18.40 -6.69 -22.71
N TYR A 56 19.38 -7.59 -22.58
CA TYR A 56 19.21 -9.02 -22.85
C TYR A 56 19.54 -9.83 -21.61
N ASN A 57 18.70 -10.82 -21.32
CA ASN A 57 18.91 -11.80 -20.24
C ASN A 57 19.23 -11.16 -18.87
N ALA A 58 18.53 -10.08 -18.52
CA ALA A 58 18.69 -9.42 -17.22
C ALA A 58 17.63 -9.94 -16.24
N SER A 59 18.03 -10.17 -14.99
CA SER A 59 17.09 -10.39 -13.90
C SER A 59 16.28 -9.10 -13.65
N ALA A 60 14.96 -9.22 -13.50
CA ALA A 60 14.11 -8.14 -13.01
C ALA A 60 13.83 -8.36 -11.52
N GLY A 61 13.91 -7.30 -10.72
CA GLY A 61 13.71 -7.38 -9.28
C GLY A 61 14.82 -8.11 -8.50
N MET A 62 14.79 -7.95 -7.18
CA MET A 62 15.78 -8.54 -6.27
C MET A 62 15.47 -10.01 -6.02
N GLY A 63 16.41 -10.91 -6.34
CA GLY A 63 16.30 -12.35 -6.04
C GLY A 63 15.54 -13.19 -7.07
N SER A 64 15.05 -12.60 -8.17
CA SER A 64 14.47 -13.36 -9.28
C SER A 64 15.55 -14.15 -10.03
N THR A 65 15.21 -15.39 -10.40
CA THR A 65 16.04 -16.23 -11.29
C THR A 65 15.57 -16.16 -12.74
N GLU A 66 14.42 -15.55 -12.99
CA GLU A 66 13.92 -15.31 -14.34
C GLU A 66 14.67 -14.16 -14.99
N THR A 67 14.97 -14.31 -16.28
CA THR A 67 15.67 -13.30 -17.07
C THR A 67 14.78 -12.78 -18.18
N TYR A 68 14.76 -11.47 -18.36
CA TYR A 68 13.94 -10.80 -19.35
C TYR A 68 14.80 -10.09 -20.39
N THR A 69 14.21 -9.91 -21.57
CA THR A 69 14.79 -9.17 -22.68
C THR A 69 13.84 -8.04 -23.05
N TYR A 70 14.32 -6.79 -22.96
CA TYR A 70 13.47 -5.60 -23.02
C TYR A 70 14.25 -4.37 -23.52
N CYS A 71 13.53 -3.32 -23.93
CA CYS A 71 14.11 -2.02 -24.24
C CYS A 71 14.01 -1.12 -23.01
N ASN A 72 15.16 -0.72 -22.46
CA ASN A 72 15.24 0.32 -21.46
C ASN A 72 15.16 1.68 -22.15
N VAL A 73 14.13 2.46 -21.83
CA VAL A 73 13.83 3.74 -22.46
C VAL A 73 13.78 4.83 -21.42
N THR A 74 14.48 5.94 -21.65
CA THR A 74 14.29 7.17 -20.87
C THR A 74 13.56 8.21 -21.70
N VAL A 75 12.55 8.84 -21.09
CA VAL A 75 11.83 10.00 -21.63
C VAL A 75 11.88 11.10 -20.59
N THR A 76 12.04 12.35 -21.02
CA THR A 76 12.03 13.52 -20.14
C THR A 76 10.95 14.50 -20.59
N TYR A 77 10.27 15.12 -19.63
CA TYR A 77 9.32 16.20 -19.87
C TYR A 77 9.50 17.34 -18.85
N THR A 78 8.94 18.48 -19.18
CA THR A 78 8.76 19.63 -18.29
C THR A 78 7.29 20.01 -18.27
N HIS A 79 6.84 20.66 -17.20
CA HIS A 79 5.50 21.24 -17.17
C HIS A 79 5.49 22.58 -17.88
N THR A 80 4.52 22.80 -18.78
CA THR A 80 4.42 24.05 -19.54
C THR A 80 4.41 25.27 -18.61
N GLY A 81 5.41 26.14 -18.75
CA GLY A 81 5.53 27.36 -17.93
C GLY A 81 6.21 27.17 -16.57
N LYS A 82 6.70 25.97 -16.25
CA LYS A 82 7.61 25.71 -15.13
C LYS A 82 9.05 25.53 -15.63
N ASP A 83 10.00 25.70 -14.73
CA ASP A 83 11.42 25.40 -14.95
C ASP A 83 11.79 24.12 -14.19
N ASP A 84 11.11 23.02 -14.53
CA ASP A 84 11.31 21.71 -13.93
C ASP A 84 11.66 20.65 -14.99
N SER A 85 12.14 19.49 -14.54
CA SER A 85 12.49 18.38 -15.41
C SER A 85 12.15 17.08 -14.72
N VAL A 86 11.29 16.28 -15.35
CA VAL A 86 10.85 14.98 -14.85
C VAL A 86 11.34 13.90 -15.79
N VAL A 87 12.08 12.93 -15.24
CA VAL A 87 12.66 11.81 -15.97
C VAL A 87 11.82 10.57 -15.71
N ILE A 88 11.39 9.91 -16.79
CA ILE A 88 10.68 8.65 -16.74
C ILE A 88 11.56 7.55 -17.35
N LYS A 89 11.65 6.42 -16.67
CA LYS A 89 12.24 5.17 -17.17
C LYS A 89 11.10 4.22 -17.53
N TYR A 90 11.19 3.56 -18.67
CA TYR A 90 10.29 2.49 -19.08
C TYR A 90 11.08 1.23 -19.44
N ALA A 91 10.52 0.07 -19.10
CA ALA A 91 10.98 -1.22 -19.62
C ALA A 91 9.92 -1.76 -20.59
N PHE A 92 10.22 -1.71 -21.89
CA PHE A 92 9.35 -2.26 -22.93
C PHE A 92 9.75 -3.72 -23.23
N PRO A 93 8.90 -4.73 -22.97
CA PRO A 93 9.21 -6.12 -23.31
C PRO A 93 9.59 -6.30 -24.79
N SER A 94 10.32 -7.37 -25.10
CA SER A 94 10.47 -7.82 -26.49
C SER A 94 9.10 -7.90 -27.19
N PRO A 95 8.99 -7.55 -28.49
CA PRO A 95 7.72 -7.63 -29.23
C PRO A 95 7.02 -9.01 -29.15
N SER A 96 7.77 -10.10 -28.99
CA SER A 96 7.22 -11.45 -28.78
C SER A 96 6.54 -11.64 -27.42
N ASP A 97 6.98 -10.89 -26.41
CA ASP A 97 6.63 -11.09 -25.01
C ASP A 97 5.53 -10.12 -24.59
N PHE A 98 5.40 -9.00 -25.30
CA PHE A 98 4.41 -7.97 -25.04
C PHE A 98 2.97 -8.48 -25.17
N LYS A 99 2.20 -8.38 -24.09
CA LYS A 99 0.79 -8.82 -24.00
C LYS A 99 -0.21 -7.67 -24.10
N LYS A 100 0.18 -6.52 -24.64
CA LYS A 100 -0.66 -5.29 -24.70
C LYS A 100 -1.02 -4.77 -23.31
N ARG A 101 -0.11 -4.91 -22.35
CA ARG A 101 -0.29 -4.52 -20.96
C ARG A 101 0.64 -3.37 -20.58
N PHE A 102 0.21 -2.55 -19.65
CA PHE A 102 1.01 -1.51 -19.01
C PHE A 102 0.89 -1.71 -17.50
N TYR A 103 2.00 -1.62 -16.78
CA TYR A 103 2.08 -1.93 -15.37
C TYR A 103 2.71 -0.77 -14.61
N VAL A 104 2.08 -0.41 -13.50
CA VAL A 104 2.53 0.63 -12.58
C VAL A 104 2.74 -0.02 -11.22
N ALA A 105 3.98 0.01 -10.74
CA ALA A 105 4.32 -0.40 -9.39
C ALA A 105 4.12 0.74 -8.41
N GLY A 106 3.61 0.42 -7.23
CA GLY A 106 3.62 1.31 -6.08
C GLY A 106 4.95 1.39 -5.37
N GLY A 107 5.16 2.51 -4.69
CA GLY A 107 6.26 2.75 -3.78
C GLY A 107 6.02 2.22 -2.37
N GLY A 108 6.76 2.77 -1.41
CA GLY A 108 6.68 2.44 0.01
C GLY A 108 7.26 3.55 0.88
N GLY A 109 6.64 3.78 2.04
CA GLY A 109 7.05 4.88 2.91
C GLY A 109 6.91 6.24 2.22
N PHE A 110 8.02 6.98 2.12
CA PHE A 110 8.09 8.25 1.40
C PHE A 110 8.75 8.12 0.01
N SER A 111 8.87 6.90 -0.54
CA SER A 111 9.55 6.65 -1.81
C SER A 111 8.58 6.12 -2.86
N LEU A 112 8.61 6.69 -4.06
CA LEU A 112 8.01 6.07 -5.25
C LEU A 112 8.83 4.85 -5.69
N SER A 113 8.22 3.94 -6.46
CA SER A 113 8.98 2.87 -7.11
C SER A 113 10.03 3.44 -8.08
N SER A 114 11.26 2.95 -7.97
CA SER A 114 12.39 3.33 -8.83
C SER A 114 12.67 2.28 -9.93
N ASP A 115 12.01 1.13 -9.87
CA ASP A 115 12.20 0.02 -10.80
C ASP A 115 11.08 -0.04 -11.85
N ALA A 116 11.47 0.14 -13.11
CA ALA A 116 10.55 0.07 -14.25
C ALA A 116 10.32 -1.37 -14.76
N THR A 117 10.97 -2.38 -14.19
CA THR A 117 10.99 -3.76 -14.73
C THR A 117 9.91 -4.68 -14.18
N GLY A 118 9.16 -4.27 -13.14
CA GLY A 118 8.14 -5.12 -12.51
C GLY A 118 7.00 -5.59 -13.42
N GLY A 119 6.80 -4.95 -14.58
CA GLY A 119 5.79 -5.37 -15.56
C GLY A 119 6.21 -6.52 -16.47
N LEU A 120 7.50 -6.84 -16.54
CA LEU A 120 8.05 -7.74 -17.56
C LEU A 120 7.51 -9.17 -17.44
N GLU A 121 7.32 -9.68 -16.22
CA GLU A 121 6.76 -11.01 -15.95
C GLU A 121 5.32 -11.16 -16.50
N TYR A 122 4.57 -10.05 -16.55
CA TYR A 122 3.21 -10.02 -17.08
C TYR A 122 3.15 -9.72 -18.58
N GLY A 123 4.31 -9.57 -19.24
CA GLY A 123 4.42 -9.06 -20.61
C GLY A 123 3.91 -7.62 -20.73
N ALA A 124 4.06 -6.83 -19.69
CA ALA A 124 3.63 -5.44 -19.61
C ALA A 124 4.81 -4.47 -19.74
N VAL A 125 4.55 -3.31 -20.32
CA VAL A 125 5.47 -2.17 -20.20
C VAL A 125 5.40 -1.66 -18.77
N GLY A 126 6.52 -1.65 -18.06
CA GLY A 126 6.62 -1.04 -16.73
C GLY A 126 7.23 0.36 -16.78
N GLY A 127 6.94 1.18 -15.78
CA GLY A 127 7.45 2.56 -15.68
C GLY A 127 7.88 2.96 -14.27
N ALA A 128 8.86 3.85 -14.18
CA ALA A 128 9.28 4.52 -12.95
C ALA A 128 9.63 6.00 -13.23
N THR A 129 9.45 6.89 -12.26
CA THR A 129 9.56 8.35 -12.47
C THR A 129 10.42 9.03 -11.41
N SER A 130 11.19 10.05 -11.81
CA SER A 130 11.97 10.91 -10.91
C SER A 130 11.11 11.96 -10.20
N ALA A 131 9.85 12.10 -10.59
CA ALA A 131 8.87 13.00 -9.99
C ALA A 131 9.30 14.48 -9.88
N GLY A 132 10.30 14.91 -10.64
CA GLY A 132 10.80 16.29 -10.64
C GLY A 132 11.69 16.68 -9.44
N TYR A 133 11.82 15.80 -8.44
CA TYR A 133 12.69 15.99 -7.27
C TYR A 133 13.76 14.90 -7.15
N ASP A 134 13.99 14.13 -8.22
CA ASP A 134 14.94 13.03 -8.28
C ASP A 134 14.57 11.83 -7.38
N ALA A 135 13.30 11.42 -7.45
CA ALA A 135 12.74 10.28 -6.71
C ALA A 135 13.40 8.92 -7.03
N PHE A 136 14.38 8.85 -7.94
CA PHE A 136 15.22 7.66 -8.07
C PHE A 136 16.25 7.58 -6.95
N ASP A 137 16.80 8.72 -6.52
CA ASP A 137 17.86 8.79 -5.53
C ASP A 137 17.39 9.41 -4.19
N GLN A 138 16.28 10.14 -4.20
CA GLN A 138 15.73 10.82 -3.01
C GLN A 138 14.37 10.25 -2.58
N SER A 139 14.05 10.43 -1.30
CA SER A 139 12.72 10.18 -0.72
C SER A 139 11.97 11.51 -0.54
N TYR A 140 10.65 11.49 -0.57
CA TYR A 140 9.83 12.71 -0.48
C TYR A 140 10.01 13.46 0.84
N ASP A 141 10.21 12.78 1.98
CA ASP A 141 10.45 13.42 3.28
C ASP A 141 11.75 14.24 3.32
N GLU A 142 12.66 14.04 2.36
CA GLU A 142 13.91 14.80 2.24
C GLU A 142 13.72 16.13 1.53
N VAL A 143 12.66 16.24 0.73
CA VAL A 143 12.36 17.38 -0.15
C VAL A 143 11.02 18.03 0.13
N VAL A 144 10.24 17.54 1.11
CA VAL A 144 8.93 18.09 1.47
C VAL A 144 9.01 19.55 1.91
N LEU A 145 10.14 19.99 2.49
CA LEU A 145 10.37 21.37 2.90
C LEU A 145 11.48 22.01 2.06
N TYR A 146 11.28 23.26 1.68
CA TYR A 146 12.38 24.15 1.32
C TYR A 146 13.17 24.55 2.57
N GLY A 147 14.43 24.94 2.39
CA GLY A 147 15.31 25.39 3.49
C GLY A 147 14.81 26.62 4.25
N ASN A 148 13.75 27.28 3.78
CA ASN A 148 13.07 28.39 4.47
C ASN A 148 11.90 27.93 5.37
N GLY A 149 11.66 26.62 5.53
CA GLY A 149 10.58 26.06 6.35
C GLY A 149 9.20 26.04 5.69
N THR A 150 9.10 26.31 4.38
CA THR A 150 7.84 26.19 3.63
C THR A 150 7.76 24.86 2.89
N ILE A 151 6.54 24.38 2.67
CA ILE A 151 6.30 23.13 1.94
C ILE A 151 6.66 23.31 0.46
N ASN A 152 7.43 22.36 -0.07
CA ASN A 152 7.63 22.16 -1.49
C ASN A 152 6.38 21.48 -2.08
N TRP A 153 5.41 22.29 -2.49
CA TRP A 153 4.14 21.80 -3.03
C TRP A 153 4.31 21.07 -4.35
N ASP A 154 5.30 21.43 -5.17
CA ASP A 154 5.58 20.72 -6.42
C ASP A 154 5.99 19.27 -6.13
N ALA A 155 6.97 19.04 -5.24
CA ALA A 155 7.34 17.68 -4.83
C ALA A 155 6.16 16.94 -4.15
N THR A 156 5.35 17.66 -3.37
CA THR A 156 4.19 17.11 -2.67
C THR A 156 3.13 16.58 -3.64
N TYR A 157 2.74 17.35 -4.66
CA TYR A 157 1.78 16.87 -5.66
C TYR A 157 2.34 15.75 -6.52
N MET A 158 3.63 15.83 -6.88
CA MET A 158 4.30 14.81 -7.66
C MET A 158 4.36 13.46 -6.93
N PHE A 159 4.68 13.45 -5.63
CA PHE A 159 4.60 12.26 -4.79
C PHE A 159 3.16 11.78 -4.54
N ALA A 160 2.24 12.71 -4.29
CA ALA A 160 0.88 12.37 -3.89
C ALA A 160 0.07 11.63 -4.98
N TYR A 161 0.16 12.10 -6.23
CA TYR A 161 -0.64 11.55 -7.33
C TYR A 161 -0.09 11.83 -8.72
N GLN A 162 0.56 12.98 -8.92
CA GLN A 162 0.74 13.56 -10.25
C GLN A 162 1.79 12.80 -11.06
N ALA A 163 2.94 12.45 -10.46
CA ALA A 163 4.02 11.82 -11.20
C ALA A 163 3.62 10.46 -11.79
N LEU A 164 2.88 9.64 -11.04
CA LEU A 164 2.41 8.33 -11.50
C LEU A 164 1.32 8.46 -12.58
N GLY A 165 0.41 9.43 -12.44
CA GLY A 165 -0.64 9.67 -13.42
C GLY A 165 -0.08 10.17 -14.75
N GLU A 166 0.90 11.07 -14.71
CA GLU A 166 1.57 11.60 -15.90
C GLU A 166 2.45 10.56 -16.58
N MET A 167 3.22 9.80 -15.81
CA MET A 167 3.97 8.65 -16.30
C MET A 167 3.04 7.67 -17.02
N THR A 168 1.89 7.34 -16.44
CA THR A 168 0.94 6.43 -17.06
C THR A 168 0.37 6.98 -18.37
N LYS A 169 -0.04 8.26 -18.38
CA LYS A 169 -0.55 8.93 -19.59
C LYS A 169 0.46 8.96 -20.73
N ILE A 170 1.72 9.32 -20.42
CA ILE A 170 2.81 9.35 -21.40
C ILE A 170 3.10 7.94 -21.92
N GLY A 171 3.27 6.96 -21.01
CA GLY A 171 3.63 5.60 -21.35
C GLY A 171 2.58 4.91 -22.22
N LYS A 172 1.29 5.07 -21.89
CA LYS A 172 0.17 4.55 -22.70
C LYS A 172 0.09 5.19 -24.08
N ALA A 173 0.41 6.48 -24.21
CA ALA A 173 0.43 7.15 -25.51
C ALA A 173 1.58 6.68 -26.42
N ILE A 174 2.74 6.38 -25.83
CA ILE A 174 3.93 5.90 -26.54
C ILE A 174 3.78 4.43 -26.95
N THR A 175 3.21 3.59 -26.09
CA THR A 175 3.24 2.13 -26.21
C THR A 175 2.73 1.60 -27.55
N PRO A 176 1.53 1.96 -28.06
CA PRO A 176 1.06 1.46 -29.35
C PRO A 176 2.01 1.82 -30.49
N LYS A 177 2.52 3.06 -30.51
CA LYS A 177 3.40 3.55 -31.58
C LYS A 177 4.77 2.87 -31.53
N PHE A 178 5.31 2.63 -30.33
CA PHE A 178 6.58 1.92 -30.14
C PHE A 178 6.55 0.53 -30.81
N TYR A 179 5.44 -0.19 -30.67
CA TYR A 179 5.24 -1.52 -31.27
C TYR A 179 4.59 -1.49 -32.67
N GLY A 180 4.44 -0.32 -33.30
CA GLY A 180 3.81 -0.20 -34.62
C GLY A 180 2.33 -0.61 -34.66
N MET A 181 1.65 -0.58 -33.51
CA MET A 181 0.23 -0.89 -33.37
C MET A 181 -0.63 0.32 -33.79
N SER A 182 -1.87 0.04 -34.19
CA SER A 182 -2.87 1.10 -34.41
C SER A 182 -3.08 1.91 -33.12
N SER A 183 -3.28 3.23 -33.23
CA SER A 183 -3.59 4.09 -32.09
C SER A 183 -4.89 3.74 -31.38
N ALA A 184 -5.80 3.01 -32.03
CA ALA A 184 -7.03 2.49 -31.43
C ALA A 184 -6.83 1.18 -30.64
N SER A 185 -5.60 0.64 -30.60
CA SER A 185 -5.33 -0.61 -29.90
C SER A 185 -5.47 -0.42 -28.39
N LYS A 186 -6.25 -1.30 -27.76
CA LYS A 186 -6.35 -1.36 -26.30
C LYS A 186 -5.00 -1.73 -25.70
N ILE A 187 -4.58 -0.93 -24.73
CA ILE A 187 -3.53 -1.26 -23.77
C ILE A 187 -4.24 -1.44 -22.42
N TYR A 188 -4.13 -2.63 -21.83
CA TYR A 188 -4.66 -2.89 -20.50
C TYR A 188 -3.71 -2.32 -19.45
N THR A 189 -4.20 -1.47 -18.57
CA THR A 189 -3.36 -0.78 -17.59
C THR A 189 -3.64 -1.26 -16.17
N TYR A 190 -2.60 -1.74 -15.51
CA TYR A 190 -2.65 -2.33 -14.19
C TYR A 190 -1.80 -1.55 -13.20
N TYR A 191 -2.29 -1.43 -11.97
CA TYR A 191 -1.55 -0.92 -10.82
C TYR A 191 -1.44 -2.02 -9.75
N GLU A 192 -0.28 -2.12 -9.10
CA GLU A 192 -0.12 -2.92 -7.88
C GLU A 192 0.80 -2.23 -6.87
N GLY A 193 0.36 -2.15 -5.62
CA GLY A 193 1.15 -1.58 -4.52
C GLY A 193 0.54 -1.90 -3.16
N CYS A 194 1.37 -1.85 -2.12
CA CYS A 194 0.96 -2.02 -0.72
C CYS A 194 1.50 -0.89 0.16
N SER A 195 0.87 -0.59 1.30
CA SER A 195 1.28 0.50 2.20
C SER A 195 1.09 1.89 1.57
N ASP A 196 2.15 2.70 1.46
CA ASP A 196 2.11 3.92 0.65
C ASP A 196 1.82 3.61 -0.82
N GLY A 197 2.34 2.50 -1.38
CA GLY A 197 1.89 2.00 -2.69
C GLY A 197 0.38 1.68 -2.71
N GLY A 198 -0.19 1.22 -1.60
CA GLY A 198 -1.65 1.08 -1.51
C GLY A 198 -2.36 2.45 -1.60
N ARG A 199 -1.83 3.48 -0.92
CA ARG A 199 -2.33 4.86 -0.98
C ARG A 199 -2.17 5.43 -2.39
N GLU A 200 -0.98 5.34 -2.98
CA GLU A 200 -0.70 5.75 -4.36
C GLU A 200 -1.70 5.12 -5.33
N GLY A 201 -1.94 3.80 -5.26
CA GLY A 201 -2.93 3.13 -6.11
C GLY A 201 -4.34 3.67 -5.94
N MET A 202 -4.76 3.90 -4.69
CA MET A 202 -6.05 4.52 -4.40
C MET A 202 -6.12 5.97 -4.88
N SER A 203 -5.00 6.69 -4.85
CA SER A 203 -4.87 8.06 -5.36
C SER A 203 -5.00 8.09 -6.89
N GLN A 204 -4.41 7.10 -7.57
CA GLN A 204 -4.59 6.89 -9.00
C GLN A 204 -6.04 6.56 -9.34
N VAL A 205 -6.70 5.69 -8.57
CA VAL A 205 -8.12 5.34 -8.76
C VAL A 205 -9.03 6.58 -8.59
N GLN A 206 -8.75 7.44 -7.60
CA GLN A 206 -9.54 8.64 -7.31
C GLN A 206 -9.34 9.76 -8.35
N ARG A 207 -8.15 9.88 -8.96
CA ARG A 207 -7.76 11.07 -9.76
C ARG A 207 -7.48 10.80 -11.23
N TYR A 208 -7.09 9.58 -11.56
CA TYR A 208 -6.76 9.11 -12.90
C TYR A 208 -7.49 7.79 -13.20
N GLY A 209 -8.67 7.59 -12.62
CA GLY A 209 -9.39 6.31 -12.69
C GLY A 209 -9.68 5.83 -14.11
N GLU A 210 -9.82 6.74 -15.07
CA GLU A 210 -9.97 6.43 -16.49
C GLU A 210 -8.70 5.82 -17.13
N GLU A 211 -7.55 5.96 -16.49
CA GLU A 211 -6.29 5.44 -17.00
C GLU A 211 -6.06 3.97 -16.67
N TYR A 212 -6.77 3.41 -15.69
CA TYR A 212 -6.53 2.07 -15.15
C TYR A 212 -7.72 1.14 -15.40
N ASP A 213 -7.40 -0.08 -15.87
CA ASP A 213 -8.37 -1.15 -16.04
C ASP A 213 -8.44 -2.05 -14.79
N GLY A 214 -7.32 -2.20 -14.08
CA GLY A 214 -7.21 -2.96 -12.84
C GLY A 214 -6.28 -2.30 -11.84
N ALA A 215 -6.67 -2.27 -10.57
CA ALA A 215 -5.84 -1.75 -9.48
C ALA A 215 -5.85 -2.73 -8.31
N ILE A 216 -4.66 -3.08 -7.82
CA ILE A 216 -4.44 -3.92 -6.66
C ILE A 216 -3.82 -3.05 -5.57
N THR A 217 -4.54 -2.89 -4.46
CA THR A 217 -4.14 -1.97 -3.38
C THR A 217 -4.11 -2.71 -2.05
N GLY A 218 -2.92 -3.02 -1.57
CA GLY A 218 -2.69 -3.65 -0.28
C GLY A 218 -2.53 -2.62 0.84
N ALA A 219 -3.09 -2.87 2.02
CA ALA A 219 -2.96 -2.05 3.22
C ALA A 219 -2.80 -0.52 2.98
N PRO A 220 -3.76 0.18 2.34
CA PRO A 220 -3.52 1.54 1.88
C PRO A 220 -3.44 2.58 3.02
N ALA A 221 -2.43 3.45 2.98
CA ALA A 221 -2.28 4.59 3.89
C ALA A 221 -3.21 5.78 3.55
N PHE A 222 -4.53 5.54 3.45
CA PHE A 222 -5.53 6.51 2.96
C PHE A 222 -5.48 7.89 3.63
N ARG A 223 -5.59 7.89 4.96
CA ARG A 223 -5.71 9.09 5.80
C ARG A 223 -4.33 9.52 6.26
N PHE A 224 -3.45 9.80 5.30
CA PHE A 224 -2.01 9.85 5.52
C PHE A 224 -1.62 10.69 6.75
N GLY A 225 -2.18 11.89 6.91
CA GLY A 225 -1.87 12.73 8.06
C GLY A 225 -2.34 12.20 9.40
N GLN A 226 -3.50 11.54 9.46
CA GLN A 226 -3.96 10.89 10.68
C GLN A 226 -3.17 9.62 10.96
N GLN A 227 -2.92 8.81 9.93
CA GLN A 227 -2.13 7.59 10.00
C GLN A 227 -0.73 7.85 10.53
N GLN A 228 -0.01 8.83 9.96
CA GLN A 228 1.36 9.11 10.40
C GLN A 228 1.40 9.60 11.85
N VAL A 229 0.51 10.52 12.25
CA VAL A 229 0.43 10.95 13.65
C VAL A 229 0.04 9.79 14.59
N HIS A 230 -0.75 8.82 14.11
CA HIS A 230 -1.14 7.66 14.91
C HIS A 230 0.06 6.80 15.35
N HIS A 231 1.16 6.78 14.61
CA HIS A 231 2.40 6.10 15.04
C HIS A 231 3.02 6.71 16.31
N VAL A 232 2.64 7.93 16.71
CA VAL A 232 3.07 8.56 17.99
C VAL A 232 2.16 8.14 19.15
N PHE A 233 0.94 7.66 18.87
CA PHE A 233 -0.06 7.37 19.89
C PHE A 233 0.39 6.35 20.95
N PRO A 234 1.05 5.23 20.61
CA PRO A 234 1.48 4.28 21.62
C PRO A 234 2.52 4.86 22.60
N SER A 235 3.51 5.59 22.09
CA SER A 235 4.47 6.33 22.92
C SER A 235 3.77 7.35 23.84
N GLU A 236 2.73 8.03 23.35
CA GLU A 236 1.94 8.95 24.17
C GLU A 236 1.12 8.22 25.25
N VAL A 237 0.65 6.99 24.98
CA VAL A 237 -0.01 6.14 25.99
C VAL A 237 0.97 5.78 27.11
N GLU A 238 2.20 5.38 26.77
CA GLU A 238 3.25 5.06 27.75
C GLU A 238 3.57 6.25 28.64
N GLN A 239 3.75 7.43 28.02
CA GLN A 239 4.03 8.66 28.76
C GLN A 239 2.86 9.07 29.66
N THR A 240 1.62 9.02 29.14
CA THR A 240 0.42 9.38 29.90
C THR A 240 0.21 8.47 31.10
N LEU A 241 0.53 7.18 30.97
CA LEU A 241 0.43 6.21 32.04
C LEU A 241 1.66 6.15 32.96
N ASP A 242 2.71 6.91 32.63
CA ASP A 242 4.05 6.85 33.26
C ASP A 242 4.55 5.41 33.42
N TYR A 243 4.38 4.62 32.36
CA TYR A 243 4.77 3.21 32.34
C TYR A 243 5.33 2.83 30.97
N TYR A 244 6.62 2.47 30.98
CA TYR A 244 7.40 2.06 29.81
C TYR A 244 7.59 0.54 29.89
N PRO A 245 6.71 -0.25 29.26
CA PRO A 245 6.74 -1.71 29.36
C PRO A 245 8.01 -2.30 28.75
N PRO A 246 8.61 -3.34 29.35
CA PRO A 246 9.62 -4.14 28.67
C PRO A 246 9.04 -4.74 27.36
N PRO A 247 9.75 -4.70 26.23
CA PRO A 247 9.27 -5.27 24.96
C PRO A 247 8.85 -6.75 25.09
N CYS A 248 9.53 -7.52 25.93
CA CYS A 248 9.18 -8.92 26.18
C CYS A 248 7.83 -9.10 26.89
N GLU A 249 7.42 -8.14 27.72
CA GLU A 249 6.10 -8.14 28.34
C GLU A 249 5.01 -7.89 27.29
N LEU A 250 5.21 -6.92 26.39
CA LEU A 250 4.29 -6.65 25.28
C LEU A 250 4.18 -7.86 24.33
N ALA A 251 5.32 -8.47 23.97
CA ALA A 251 5.34 -9.68 23.15
C ALA A 251 4.58 -10.83 23.84
N LYS A 252 4.71 -10.97 25.17
CA LYS A 252 3.93 -11.96 25.93
C LYS A 252 2.43 -11.67 25.88
N ILE A 253 2.02 -10.41 26.00
CA ILE A 253 0.61 -10.00 25.90
C ILE A 253 0.05 -10.36 24.52
N VAL A 254 0.77 -10.04 23.44
CA VAL A 254 0.37 -10.37 22.07
C VAL A 254 0.24 -11.88 21.88
N ASN A 255 1.27 -12.65 22.25
CA ASN A 255 1.26 -14.11 22.10
C ASN A 255 0.17 -14.80 22.93
N ALA A 256 -0.08 -14.34 24.17
CA ALA A 256 -1.16 -14.87 25.00
C ALA A 256 -2.55 -14.52 24.41
N THR A 257 -2.68 -13.34 23.81
CA THR A 257 -3.90 -12.92 23.11
C THR A 257 -4.15 -13.78 21.87
N ILE A 258 -3.13 -14.01 21.04
CA ILE A 258 -3.21 -14.93 19.89
C ILE A 258 -3.67 -16.31 20.34
N ALA A 259 -3.01 -16.90 21.34
CA ALA A 259 -3.36 -18.23 21.84
C ALA A 259 -4.78 -18.31 22.42
N ALA A 260 -5.26 -17.23 23.06
CA ALA A 260 -6.61 -17.20 23.62
C ALA A 260 -7.70 -17.00 22.56
N CYS A 261 -7.38 -16.28 21.48
CA CYS A 261 -8.34 -15.90 20.45
C CYS A 261 -8.35 -16.79 19.22
N ASP A 262 -7.28 -17.53 18.95
CA ASP A 262 -7.15 -18.50 17.85
C ASP A 262 -8.38 -19.43 17.75
N PRO A 263 -8.84 -20.13 18.81
CA PRO A 263 -10.01 -21.02 18.73
C PRO A 263 -11.36 -20.36 18.36
N LEU A 264 -11.47 -19.03 18.40
CA LEU A 264 -12.75 -18.34 18.29
C LEU A 264 -13.36 -18.39 16.88
N ASP A 265 -12.54 -18.63 15.85
CA ASP A 265 -13.02 -18.78 14.48
C ASP A 265 -13.46 -20.22 14.13
N GLY A 266 -13.32 -21.15 15.08
CA GLY A 266 -13.66 -22.57 14.93
C GLY A 266 -12.47 -23.47 14.58
N ARG A 267 -11.26 -22.92 14.41
CA ARG A 267 -10.01 -23.66 14.20
C ARG A 267 -8.96 -23.23 15.22
N THR A 268 -8.02 -24.11 15.53
CA THR A 268 -6.87 -23.80 16.39
C THR A 268 -5.62 -24.08 15.59
N ASP A 269 -5.11 -23.04 14.93
CA ASP A 269 -3.97 -23.09 14.01
C ASP A 269 -2.92 -22.00 14.26
N GLY A 270 -3.08 -21.24 15.36
CA GLY A 270 -2.22 -20.13 15.74
C GLY A 270 -2.54 -18.83 15.01
N VAL A 271 -3.72 -18.70 14.39
CA VAL A 271 -4.12 -17.53 13.60
C VAL A 271 -5.42 -16.96 14.16
N ILE A 272 -5.47 -15.65 14.41
CA ILE A 272 -6.73 -14.98 14.69
C ILE A 272 -7.39 -14.62 13.35
N SER A 273 -8.28 -15.47 12.84
CA SER A 273 -9.06 -15.14 11.61
C SER A 273 -10.30 -14.27 11.88
N ARG A 274 -10.58 -14.03 13.17
CA ARG A 274 -11.74 -13.28 13.67
C ARG A 274 -11.34 -12.35 14.82
N THR A 275 -10.58 -11.29 14.52
CA THR A 275 -10.20 -10.29 15.54
C THR A 275 -11.42 -9.58 16.14
N ASP A 276 -12.54 -9.55 15.42
CA ASP A 276 -13.84 -9.13 15.94
C ASP A 276 -14.34 -10.02 17.08
N LEU A 277 -14.26 -11.35 16.95
CA LEU A 277 -14.65 -12.26 18.01
C LEU A 277 -13.69 -12.16 19.19
N CYS A 278 -12.40 -11.98 18.93
CA CYS A 278 -11.41 -11.71 19.96
C CYS A 278 -11.78 -10.45 20.76
N LYS A 279 -12.04 -9.33 20.07
CA LYS A 279 -12.45 -8.06 20.68
C LYS A 279 -13.75 -8.17 21.50
N LEU A 280 -14.70 -8.99 21.05
CA LEU A 280 -16.00 -9.15 21.72
C LEU A 280 -15.95 -10.12 22.92
N ASN A 281 -15.09 -11.13 22.90
CA ASN A 281 -15.15 -12.25 23.84
C ASN A 281 -13.92 -12.40 24.74
N PHE A 282 -12.80 -11.75 24.42
CA PHE A 282 -11.56 -11.87 25.19
C PHE A 282 -11.33 -10.64 26.08
N ASN A 283 -10.92 -10.90 27.33
CA ASN A 283 -10.56 -9.87 28.30
C ASN A 283 -9.05 -9.93 28.55
N LEU A 284 -8.30 -8.93 28.08
CA LEU A 284 -6.85 -8.85 28.25
C LEU A 284 -6.42 -8.92 29.73
N SER A 285 -7.25 -8.48 30.68
CA SER A 285 -6.92 -8.55 32.12
C SER A 285 -6.73 -9.98 32.63
N SER A 286 -7.23 -10.99 31.90
CA SER A 286 -7.07 -12.40 32.23
C SER A 286 -5.61 -12.88 32.17
N ILE A 287 -4.73 -12.19 31.42
CA ILE A 287 -3.33 -12.59 31.24
C ILE A 287 -2.38 -12.01 32.30
N VAL A 288 -2.89 -11.14 33.19
CA VAL A 288 -2.10 -10.56 34.28
C VAL A 288 -1.54 -11.67 35.17
N GLY A 289 -0.23 -11.62 35.41
CA GLY A 289 0.49 -12.60 36.23
C GLY A 289 1.12 -13.74 35.44
N GLU A 290 0.84 -13.88 34.14
CA GLU A 290 1.53 -14.84 33.27
C GLU A 290 3.02 -14.55 33.19
N LYS A 291 3.85 -15.59 33.28
CA LYS A 291 5.31 -15.45 33.26
C LYS A 291 5.82 -15.28 31.83
N TYR A 292 6.87 -14.49 31.67
CA TYR A 292 7.61 -14.37 30.41
C TYR A 292 9.11 -14.41 30.65
N TYR A 293 9.84 -14.79 29.59
CA TYR A 293 11.28 -14.73 29.50
C TYR A 293 11.68 -14.47 28.04
N CYS A 294 12.58 -13.52 27.83
CA CYS A 294 13.28 -13.31 26.57
C CYS A 294 14.78 -13.28 26.83
N ALA A 295 15.54 -13.93 25.95
CA ALA A 295 17.00 -13.88 26.00
C ALA A 295 17.48 -12.44 25.72
N ALA A 296 18.74 -12.17 26.02
CA ALA A 296 19.36 -10.93 25.56
C ALA A 296 19.48 -10.98 24.04
N GLU A 297 19.16 -9.88 23.37
CA GLU A 297 19.17 -9.78 21.91
C GLU A 297 19.98 -8.57 21.48
N THR A 298 20.74 -8.75 20.42
CA THR A 298 21.42 -7.68 19.71
C THR A 298 20.87 -7.66 18.30
N SER A 299 19.99 -6.72 18.02
CA SER A 299 19.41 -6.54 16.70
C SER A 299 20.21 -5.49 15.95
N THR A 300 20.70 -5.86 14.79
CA THR A 300 21.28 -4.93 13.84
C THR A 300 20.26 -4.70 12.74
N SER A 301 19.60 -3.54 12.74
CA SER A 301 18.84 -3.12 11.56
C SER A 301 19.85 -2.83 10.46
N LEU A 302 19.64 -3.43 9.29
CA LEU A 302 20.47 -3.19 8.09
C LEU A 302 20.24 -1.79 7.49
N GLY A 303 19.36 -1.00 8.09
CA GLY A 303 19.07 0.35 7.62
C GLY A 303 18.22 0.37 6.33
N PHE A 304 17.25 -0.53 6.22
CA PHE A 304 16.22 -0.42 5.16
C PHE A 304 14.99 0.30 5.70
N GLY A 305 15.20 1.47 6.30
CA GLY A 305 14.10 2.33 6.74
C GLY A 305 13.24 2.80 5.55
N PHE A 306 12.04 3.29 5.86
CA PHE A 306 11.11 3.87 4.87
C PHE A 306 11.65 5.12 4.12
N SER A 307 12.83 5.61 4.51
CA SER A 307 13.62 6.59 3.78
C SER A 307 14.87 5.93 3.22
N LYS A 308 15.29 6.32 2.01
CA LYS A 308 16.53 5.87 1.36
C LYS A 308 17.82 6.21 2.14
N ARG A 309 17.68 6.84 3.30
CA ARG A 309 18.76 7.35 4.16
C ARG A 309 19.34 6.38 5.14
N ALA A 310 18.82 5.18 5.29
CA ALA A 310 19.39 4.29 6.29
C ALA A 310 20.67 3.59 5.75
N GLU A 311 21.63 4.42 5.30
CA GLU A 311 23.03 4.05 5.26
C GLU A 311 23.57 4.02 6.69
N GLY A 312 23.73 2.81 7.21
CA GLY A 312 24.31 2.57 8.51
C GLY A 312 23.52 1.52 9.28
N SER A 313 24.23 0.52 9.80
CA SER A 313 23.61 -0.44 10.70
C SER A 313 23.38 0.22 12.05
N THR A 314 22.13 0.31 12.49
CA THR A 314 21.83 0.63 13.88
C THR A 314 21.78 -0.68 14.64
N THR A 315 22.71 -0.84 15.58
CA THR A 315 22.72 -2.00 16.47
C THR A 315 22.08 -1.59 17.79
N SER A 316 20.90 -2.12 18.08
CA SER A 316 20.25 -2.02 19.37
C SER A 316 20.55 -3.26 20.20
N TYR A 317 20.74 -3.05 21.50
CA TYR A 317 20.95 -4.12 22.47
C TYR A 317 19.78 -4.13 23.46
N GLN A 318 19.15 -5.28 23.61
CA GLN A 318 18.16 -5.57 24.63
C GLN A 318 18.75 -6.57 25.64
N PRO A 319 18.76 -6.25 26.95
CA PRO A 319 19.19 -7.22 27.96
C PRO A 319 18.18 -8.36 28.07
N ALA A 320 18.58 -9.46 28.73
CA ALA A 320 17.65 -10.54 29.05
C ALA A 320 16.51 -10.01 29.93
N GLN A 321 15.28 -10.38 29.58
CA GLN A 321 14.06 -9.92 30.21
C GLN A 321 13.35 -11.10 30.86
N SER A 322 12.88 -10.93 32.10
CA SER A 322 12.06 -11.94 32.76
C SER A 322 11.12 -11.27 33.73
N GLY A 323 9.88 -11.76 33.82
CA GLY A 323 8.89 -11.13 34.65
C GLY A 323 7.54 -11.81 34.59
N LYS A 324 6.54 -11.06 35.02
CA LYS A 324 5.14 -11.42 34.87
C LYS A 324 4.43 -10.27 34.17
N VAL A 325 3.45 -10.59 33.34
CA VAL A 325 2.57 -9.56 32.76
C VAL A 325 1.92 -8.79 33.90
N THR A 326 2.07 -7.47 33.86
CA THR A 326 1.56 -6.54 34.86
C THR A 326 0.21 -6.01 34.45
N ALA A 327 -0.55 -5.47 35.42
CA ALA A 327 -1.78 -4.76 35.12
C ALA A 327 -1.54 -3.50 34.26
N MET A 328 -0.36 -2.86 34.39
CA MET A 328 0.00 -1.68 33.60
C MET A 328 0.36 -2.04 32.16
N GLY A 329 1.09 -3.15 31.92
CA GLY A 329 1.35 -3.65 30.56
C GLY A 329 0.05 -3.97 29.82
N VAL A 330 -0.88 -4.65 30.50
CA VAL A 330 -2.24 -4.87 29.97
C VAL A 330 -2.97 -3.54 29.73
N LYS A 331 -2.84 -2.56 30.62
CA LYS A 331 -3.50 -1.25 30.46
C LYS A 331 -2.95 -0.47 29.27
N VAL A 332 -1.64 -0.50 29.02
CA VAL A 332 -1.01 0.07 27.82
C VAL A 332 -1.57 -0.61 26.57
N ALA A 333 -1.48 -1.93 26.48
CA ALA A 333 -1.96 -2.70 25.32
C ALA A 333 -3.46 -2.45 25.05
N GLN A 334 -4.31 -2.50 26.08
CA GLN A 334 -5.74 -2.25 25.95
C GLN A 334 -6.02 -0.83 25.46
N THR A 335 -5.33 0.18 26.01
CA THR A 335 -5.53 1.59 25.61
C THR A 335 -5.12 1.80 24.15
N ILE A 336 -4.05 1.13 23.70
CA ILE A 336 -3.65 1.13 22.30
C ILE A 336 -4.76 0.51 21.43
N TYR A 337 -5.20 -0.72 21.71
CA TYR A 337 -6.26 -1.40 20.94
C TYR A 337 -7.62 -0.69 20.98
N ASP A 338 -7.93 0.05 22.05
CA ASP A 338 -9.15 0.86 22.15
C ASP A 338 -9.12 2.05 21.17
N GLY A 339 -7.94 2.52 20.79
CA GLY A 339 -7.67 3.63 19.86
C GLY A 339 -7.70 5.01 20.51
N LEU A 340 -7.20 6.00 19.77
CA LEU A 340 -7.07 7.38 20.25
C LEU A 340 -8.44 8.04 20.49
N HIS A 341 -8.64 8.52 21.71
CA HIS A 341 -9.76 9.37 22.11
C HIS A 341 -9.22 10.68 22.70
N ASN A 342 -9.91 11.78 22.40
CA ASN A 342 -9.58 13.09 22.96
C ASN A 342 -9.99 13.19 24.45
N SER A 343 -9.72 14.31 25.11
CA SER A 343 -10.05 14.49 26.54
C SER A 343 -11.55 14.44 26.89
N LYS A 344 -12.43 14.52 25.89
CA LYS A 344 -13.89 14.37 26.05
C LYS A 344 -14.37 12.93 25.86
N GLY A 345 -13.46 12.00 25.57
CA GLY A 345 -13.80 10.63 25.23
C GLY A 345 -14.33 10.46 23.81
N GLU A 346 -14.15 11.47 22.93
CA GLU A 346 -14.53 11.38 21.53
C GLU A 346 -13.43 10.66 20.76
N ARG A 347 -13.80 9.62 20.00
CA ARG A 347 -12.85 8.89 19.15
C ARG A 347 -12.27 9.81 18.08
N ALA A 348 -10.95 9.84 18.00
CA ALA A 348 -10.23 10.54 16.95
C ALA A 348 -9.83 9.59 15.83
N TYR A 349 -9.23 8.45 16.14
CA TYR A 349 -8.75 7.56 15.08
C TYR A 349 -8.93 6.08 15.40
N LEU A 350 -8.62 5.28 14.38
CA LEU A 350 -8.69 3.82 14.39
C LEU A 350 -7.51 3.25 15.18
N SER A 351 -7.51 1.94 15.41
CA SER A 351 -6.42 1.23 16.07
C SER A 351 -6.09 -0.07 15.37
N TRP A 352 -4.86 -0.54 15.55
CA TRP A 352 -4.43 -1.89 15.23
C TRP A 352 -5.39 -2.92 15.84
N GLN A 353 -5.61 -4.02 15.13
CA GLN A 353 -6.51 -5.04 15.64
C GLN A 353 -5.87 -5.78 16.81
N ILE A 354 -6.72 -6.28 17.70
CA ILE A 354 -6.29 -7.15 18.78
C ILE A 354 -5.53 -8.36 18.21
N GLY A 355 -4.32 -8.60 18.71
CA GLY A 355 -3.42 -9.62 18.16
C GLY A 355 -2.39 -9.11 17.14
N SER A 356 -2.52 -7.87 16.63
CA SER A 356 -1.40 -7.16 16.00
C SER A 356 -0.29 -6.93 17.01
N GLU A 357 0.95 -6.96 16.53
CA GLU A 357 2.11 -6.53 17.32
C GLU A 357 1.98 -5.07 17.75
N LEU A 358 2.57 -4.74 18.91
CA LEU A 358 2.58 -3.40 19.48
C LEU A 358 3.93 -2.72 19.21
N SER A 359 4.43 -2.80 17.97
CA SER A 359 5.77 -2.34 17.59
C SER A 359 6.01 -0.85 17.84
N ASP A 360 4.97 -0.03 17.71
CA ASP A 360 5.05 1.41 17.97
C ASP A 360 5.12 1.74 19.48
N ALA A 361 4.86 0.76 20.36
CA ALA A 361 5.06 0.83 21.81
C ALA A 361 6.37 0.14 22.24
N GLU A 362 7.28 -0.16 21.32
CA GLU A 362 8.54 -0.79 21.70
C GLU A 362 9.47 0.22 22.38
N THR A 363 9.66 0.06 23.69
CA THR A 363 10.54 0.92 24.49
C THR A 363 12.03 0.62 24.25
N THR A 364 12.89 1.59 24.54
CA THR A 364 14.35 1.44 24.39
C THR A 364 15.04 1.21 25.72
N TRP A 365 16.09 0.39 25.73
CA TRP A 365 16.85 0.11 26.94
C TRP A 365 17.96 1.15 27.15
N ASN A 366 17.95 1.83 28.29
CA ASN A 366 19.02 2.74 28.68
C ASN A 366 20.04 2.04 29.59
N ASN A 367 21.26 1.85 29.08
CA ASN A 367 22.35 1.20 29.80
C ASN A 367 22.83 1.97 31.05
N ASN A 368 22.66 3.29 31.11
CA ASN A 368 23.08 4.12 32.23
C ASN A 368 22.08 4.04 33.37
N THR A 369 20.79 4.18 33.07
CA THR A 369 19.71 4.16 34.08
C THR A 369 19.25 2.74 34.42
N ARG A 370 19.57 1.77 33.56
CA ARG A 370 19.11 0.37 33.62
C ARG A 370 17.59 0.28 33.65
N LYS A 371 16.94 1.08 32.79
CA LYS A 371 15.49 1.15 32.66
C LYS A 371 15.09 1.14 31.19
N TRP A 372 13.86 0.69 30.97
CA TRP A 372 13.14 0.95 29.73
C TRP A 372 12.69 2.40 29.72
N GLU A 373 12.89 3.06 28.60
CA GLU A 373 12.59 4.47 28.38
C GLU A 373 11.77 4.62 27.10
N LEU A 374 11.04 5.74 27.02
CA LEU A 374 10.22 6.10 25.87
C LEU A 374 11.04 6.03 24.57
N SER A 375 10.44 5.43 23.55
CA SER A 375 10.93 5.45 22.18
C SER A 375 9.81 5.97 21.30
N ILE A 376 10.08 7.01 20.50
CA ILE A 376 9.10 7.60 19.58
C ILE A 376 9.37 7.04 18.18
N PRO A 377 8.44 6.29 17.57
CA PRO A 377 8.59 5.80 16.20
C PRO A 377 8.84 6.95 15.22
N SER A 378 9.92 6.84 14.43
CA SER A 378 10.28 7.88 13.46
C SER A 378 9.22 8.07 12.39
N THR A 379 8.48 7.01 12.03
CA THR A 379 7.34 7.05 11.10
C THR A 379 6.32 8.13 11.47
N GLY A 380 6.08 8.33 12.78
CA GLY A 380 5.16 9.36 13.27
C GLY A 380 5.85 10.63 13.71
N GLY A 381 6.93 10.56 14.47
CA GLY A 381 7.57 11.77 14.99
C GLY A 381 8.23 12.61 13.89
N GLU A 382 8.79 12.00 12.84
CA GLU A 382 9.26 12.73 11.65
C GLU A 382 8.11 13.43 10.92
N TYR A 383 6.96 12.77 10.83
CA TYR A 383 5.78 13.38 10.22
C TYR A 383 5.34 14.61 11.03
N VAL A 384 5.29 14.50 12.36
CA VAL A 384 4.94 15.63 13.22
C VAL A 384 5.93 16.78 13.04
N THR A 385 7.24 16.54 13.07
CA THR A 385 8.23 17.61 12.93
C THR A 385 8.21 18.24 11.54
N LYS A 386 8.35 17.44 10.47
CA LYS A 386 8.49 17.96 9.10
C LYS A 386 7.17 18.40 8.48
N PHE A 387 6.09 17.65 8.70
CA PHE A 387 4.82 17.84 7.98
C PHE A 387 3.78 18.61 8.79
N VAL A 388 3.84 18.58 10.12
CA VAL A 388 2.91 19.33 10.99
C VAL A 388 3.54 20.63 11.49
N GLN A 389 4.74 20.55 12.07
CA GLN A 389 5.45 21.70 12.65
C GLN A 389 6.32 22.47 11.64
N LEU A 390 6.58 21.88 10.46
CA LEU A 390 7.42 22.45 9.40
C LEU A 390 8.88 22.69 9.84
N LEU A 391 9.36 21.82 10.71
CA LEU A 391 10.74 21.79 11.20
C LEU A 391 11.50 20.68 10.49
N ASN A 392 12.64 21.00 9.87
CA ASN A 392 13.48 20.01 9.20
C ASN A 392 14.29 19.19 10.22
N ILE A 393 13.59 18.41 11.04
CA ILE A 393 14.11 17.58 12.13
C ILE A 393 13.64 16.14 11.88
N HIS A 394 14.52 15.17 12.08
CA HIS A 394 14.29 13.76 11.74
C HIS A 394 13.34 13.01 12.67
N ASN A 395 13.07 13.51 13.88
CA ASN A 395 12.09 12.92 14.79
C ASN A 395 11.71 13.90 15.90
N LEU A 396 10.60 13.66 16.60
CA LEU A 396 10.34 14.28 17.90
C LEU A 396 11.42 13.85 18.90
N SER A 397 11.92 14.79 19.72
CA SER A 397 12.92 14.51 20.76
C SER A 397 12.33 13.96 22.04
N ASP A 398 11.09 14.35 22.34
CA ASP A 398 10.34 14.05 23.55
C ASP A 398 8.86 14.34 23.30
N LEU A 399 8.01 13.94 24.26
CA LEU A 399 6.58 14.23 24.25
C LEU A 399 6.19 15.20 25.38
N ASN A 400 7.10 16.08 25.84
CA ASN A 400 6.76 17.01 26.93
C ASN A 400 5.59 17.93 26.55
N ASN A 401 4.56 17.96 27.40
CA ASN A 401 3.30 18.69 27.18
C ASN A 401 2.52 18.23 25.93
N VAL A 402 2.83 17.06 25.37
CA VAL A 402 1.99 16.37 24.41
C VAL A 402 0.90 15.64 25.20
N THR A 403 -0.30 15.63 24.63
CA THR A 403 -1.49 14.95 25.17
C THR A 403 -2.23 14.29 24.02
N TYR A 404 -3.23 13.46 24.32
CA TYR A 404 -4.13 12.94 23.28
C TYR A 404 -4.78 14.05 22.46
N ASP A 405 -5.16 15.19 23.06
CA ASP A 405 -5.72 16.33 22.31
C ASP A 405 -4.69 16.94 21.35
N THR A 406 -3.42 17.00 21.76
CA THR A 406 -2.31 17.45 20.90
C THR A 406 -2.17 16.57 19.66
N LEU A 407 -2.28 15.25 19.82
CA LEU A 407 -2.28 14.31 18.69
C LEU A 407 -3.49 14.56 17.78
N VAL A 408 -4.69 14.77 18.32
CA VAL A 408 -5.88 15.11 17.52
C VAL A 408 -5.68 16.40 16.73
N ASP A 409 -5.06 17.42 17.31
CA ASP A 409 -4.77 18.68 16.63
C ASP A 409 -3.74 18.50 15.50
N TRP A 410 -2.71 17.68 15.70
CA TRP A 410 -1.76 17.31 14.65
C TRP A 410 -2.41 16.53 13.52
N MET A 411 -3.28 15.55 13.86
CA MET A 411 -4.09 14.81 12.89
C MET A 411 -4.96 15.75 12.06
N ASN A 412 -5.64 16.70 12.71
CA ASN A 412 -6.49 17.69 12.03
C ASN A 412 -5.66 18.63 11.15
N THR A 413 -4.48 19.03 11.60
CA THR A 413 -3.54 19.84 10.80
C THR A 413 -3.13 19.09 9.54
N GLY A 414 -2.70 17.83 9.67
CA GLY A 414 -2.34 17.00 8.53
C GLY A 414 -3.50 16.73 7.57
N MET A 415 -4.70 16.51 8.11
CA MET A 415 -5.93 16.35 7.33
C MET A 415 -6.23 17.58 6.46
N VAL A 416 -6.27 18.77 7.07
CA VAL A 416 -6.65 20.00 6.36
C VAL A 416 -5.55 20.45 5.39
N ARG A 417 -4.30 20.39 5.82
CA ARG A 417 -3.15 20.87 5.05
C ARG A 417 -2.92 20.07 3.78
N TYR A 418 -3.04 18.74 3.86
CA TYR A 418 -2.75 17.83 2.75
C TYR A 418 -4.01 17.24 2.11
N MET A 419 -5.16 17.89 2.31
CA MET A 419 -6.48 17.41 1.88
C MET A 419 -6.55 17.07 0.38
N ASP A 420 -5.87 17.85 -0.46
CA ASP A 420 -5.85 17.72 -1.91
C ASP A 420 -4.57 17.04 -2.44
N SER A 421 -3.73 16.50 -1.56
CA SER A 421 -2.46 15.86 -1.90
C SER A 421 -2.35 14.49 -1.23
N LEU A 422 -1.75 14.42 -0.04
CA LEU A 422 -1.46 13.14 0.63
C LEU A 422 -2.72 12.44 1.15
N GLN A 423 -3.78 13.19 1.45
CA GLN A 423 -5.06 12.61 1.87
C GLN A 423 -5.77 11.97 0.67
N THR A 424 -5.94 10.64 0.74
CA THR A 424 -6.47 9.83 -0.35
C THR A 424 -7.82 9.23 0.05
N THR A 425 -8.76 10.09 0.45
CA THR A 425 -10.01 9.67 1.10
C THR A 425 -11.26 10.00 0.30
N LEU A 426 -11.16 10.37 -0.98
CA LEU A 426 -12.33 10.64 -1.82
C LEU A 426 -13.11 9.34 -2.07
N PRO A 427 -14.36 9.21 -1.60
CA PRO A 427 -15.12 7.96 -1.70
C PRO A 427 -15.93 7.83 -3.00
N ASP A 428 -16.07 8.91 -3.78
CA ASP A 428 -16.67 8.86 -5.11
C ASP A 428 -15.62 8.40 -6.14
N LEU A 429 -15.78 7.16 -6.60
CA LEU A 429 -14.89 6.52 -7.58
C LEU A 429 -15.56 6.38 -8.95
N THR A 430 -16.57 7.20 -9.25
CA THR A 430 -17.33 7.15 -10.52
C THR A 430 -16.44 7.13 -11.77
N PRO A 431 -15.37 7.94 -11.90
CA PRO A 431 -14.50 7.89 -13.08
C PRO A 431 -13.88 6.50 -13.33
N PHE A 432 -13.36 5.87 -12.28
CA PHE A 432 -12.80 4.51 -12.34
C PHE A 432 -13.86 3.44 -12.59
N GLN A 433 -15.00 3.54 -11.90
CA GLN A 433 -16.09 2.56 -12.07
C GLN A 433 -16.69 2.62 -13.48
N SER A 434 -16.90 3.82 -14.01
CA SER A 434 -17.53 4.04 -15.31
C SER A 434 -16.60 3.76 -16.50
N SER A 435 -15.28 3.83 -16.31
CA SER A 435 -14.29 3.35 -17.29
C SER A 435 -14.22 1.83 -17.39
N GLY A 436 -14.89 1.11 -16.48
CA GLY A 436 -14.89 -0.35 -16.40
C GLY A 436 -13.82 -0.93 -15.49
N GLY A 437 -13.12 -0.09 -14.71
CA GLY A 437 -12.05 -0.49 -13.80
C GLY A 437 -12.44 -1.57 -12.78
N LYS A 438 -11.45 -2.34 -12.33
CA LYS A 438 -11.57 -3.39 -11.30
C LYS A 438 -10.58 -3.14 -10.17
N LEU A 439 -11.07 -3.08 -8.94
CA LEU A 439 -10.30 -2.81 -7.73
C LEU A 439 -10.29 -4.05 -6.83
N LEU A 440 -9.09 -4.59 -6.60
CA LEU A 440 -8.81 -5.65 -5.64
C LEU A 440 -8.05 -5.03 -4.47
N HIS A 441 -8.70 -4.93 -3.34
CA HIS A 441 -8.14 -4.37 -2.12
C HIS A 441 -7.93 -5.49 -1.11
N TYR A 442 -6.78 -5.54 -0.46
CA TYR A 442 -6.55 -6.45 0.65
C TYR A 442 -5.84 -5.77 1.82
N HIS A 443 -5.97 -6.30 3.03
CA HIS A 443 -5.28 -5.78 4.21
C HIS A 443 -5.01 -6.93 5.20
N GLY A 444 -3.76 -7.01 5.70
CA GLY A 444 -3.41 -7.91 6.80
C GLY A 444 -4.24 -7.59 8.04
N GLU A 445 -4.95 -8.58 8.58
CA GLU A 445 -5.81 -8.32 9.73
C GLU A 445 -5.01 -8.00 11.00
N SER A 446 -3.78 -8.52 11.09
CA SER A 446 -2.84 -8.27 12.18
C SER A 446 -1.72 -7.30 11.78
N ASP A 447 -2.01 -6.39 10.84
CA ASP A 447 -1.10 -5.30 10.46
C ASP A 447 -0.75 -4.45 11.71
N PRO A 448 0.55 -4.32 12.08
CA PRO A 448 1.01 -3.51 13.21
C PRO A 448 1.43 -2.09 12.80
N SER A 449 1.26 -1.73 11.52
CA SER A 449 1.60 -0.42 10.99
C SER A 449 0.34 0.37 10.64
N ILE A 450 -0.47 -0.11 9.70
CA ILE A 450 -1.69 0.55 9.27
C ILE A 450 -2.88 -0.22 9.86
N PRO A 451 -3.77 0.42 10.63
CA PRO A 451 -4.97 -0.25 11.12
C PRO A 451 -5.83 -0.83 9.97
N ALA A 452 -6.07 -2.14 9.96
CA ALA A 452 -6.97 -2.78 8.98
C ALA A 452 -8.38 -2.15 8.94
N ALA A 453 -8.83 -1.62 10.07
CA ALA A 453 -10.10 -0.89 10.15
C ALA A 453 -10.13 0.37 9.26
N SER A 454 -8.97 0.92 8.89
CA SER A 454 -8.83 2.08 7.99
C SER A 454 -9.34 1.74 6.58
N SER A 455 -9.11 0.49 6.18
CA SER A 455 -9.57 -0.06 4.91
C SER A 455 -11.05 -0.42 4.94
N VAL A 456 -11.52 -1.02 6.03
CA VAL A 456 -12.95 -1.26 6.24
C VAL A 456 -13.74 0.06 6.19
N HIS A 457 -13.28 1.08 6.91
CA HIS A 457 -13.93 2.38 6.96
C HIS A 457 -14.00 3.05 5.58
N TYR A 458 -12.89 3.06 4.82
CA TYR A 458 -12.88 3.60 3.47
C TYR A 458 -13.81 2.83 2.53
N TRP A 459 -13.79 1.50 2.58
CA TRP A 459 -14.68 0.66 1.76
C TRP A 459 -16.16 0.94 2.07
N GLN A 460 -16.51 1.11 3.35
CA GLN A 460 -17.86 1.49 3.78
C GLN A 460 -18.23 2.90 3.28
N ALA A 461 -17.30 3.86 3.34
CA ALA A 461 -17.49 5.20 2.80
C ALA A 461 -17.81 5.17 1.30
N VAL A 462 -16.98 4.48 0.49
CA VAL A 462 -17.22 4.30 -0.96
C VAL A 462 -18.60 3.72 -1.21
N ARG A 463 -18.95 2.62 -0.52
CA ARG A 463 -20.26 1.99 -0.64
C ARG A 463 -21.40 2.97 -0.37
N SER A 464 -21.32 3.73 0.72
CA SER A 464 -22.37 4.66 1.13
C SER A 464 -22.52 5.84 0.17
N VAL A 465 -21.42 6.36 -0.37
CA VAL A 465 -21.41 7.53 -1.26
C VAL A 465 -21.81 7.16 -2.69
N MET A 466 -21.34 6.02 -3.19
CA MET A 466 -21.67 5.55 -4.55
C MET A 466 -23.09 4.98 -4.66
N TYR A 467 -23.64 4.44 -3.57
CA TYR A 467 -24.93 3.76 -3.57
C TYR A 467 -25.88 4.20 -2.44
N PRO A 468 -26.12 5.51 -2.23
CA PRO A 468 -26.82 6.04 -1.06
C PRO A 468 -28.31 5.67 -1.00
N HIS A 469 -28.90 5.25 -2.13
CA HIS A 469 -30.33 4.93 -2.25
C HIS A 469 -30.60 3.43 -2.42
N LEU A 470 -29.56 2.59 -2.39
CA LEU A 470 -29.72 1.15 -2.50
C LEU A 470 -29.89 0.51 -1.11
N SER A 471 -30.57 -0.63 -1.08
CA SER A 471 -30.60 -1.46 0.12
C SER A 471 -29.20 -1.95 0.48
N SER A 472 -29.02 -2.46 1.70
CA SER A 472 -27.74 -3.01 2.12
C SER A 472 -27.27 -4.12 1.16
N GLN A 473 -28.14 -5.08 0.84
CA GLN A 473 -27.81 -6.17 -0.08
C GLN A 473 -27.48 -5.69 -1.50
N ALA A 474 -28.30 -4.79 -2.06
CA ALA A 474 -28.11 -4.31 -3.41
C ALA A 474 -26.83 -3.46 -3.57
N SER A 475 -26.47 -2.67 -2.57
CA SER A 475 -25.20 -1.92 -2.58
C SER A 475 -23.98 -2.83 -2.48
N LEU A 476 -24.05 -3.93 -1.71
CA LEU A 476 -22.98 -4.93 -1.65
C LEU A 476 -22.76 -5.61 -3.01
N GLU A 477 -23.85 -6.05 -3.65
CA GLU A 477 -23.79 -6.69 -4.96
C GLU A 477 -23.22 -5.74 -6.02
N LYS A 478 -23.67 -4.48 -6.04
CA LYS A 478 -23.17 -3.46 -6.98
C LYS A 478 -21.71 -3.12 -6.78
N LEU A 479 -21.26 -3.01 -5.53
CA LEU A 479 -19.86 -2.74 -5.24
C LEU A 479 -18.98 -3.94 -5.62
N ALA A 480 -19.41 -5.16 -5.29
CA ALA A 480 -18.65 -6.39 -5.57
C ALA A 480 -18.41 -6.67 -7.07
N ASP A 481 -19.15 -6.02 -7.98
CA ASP A 481 -18.95 -6.13 -9.43
C ASP A 481 -17.66 -5.48 -9.92
N TRP A 482 -17.08 -4.56 -9.16
CA TRP A 482 -15.89 -3.82 -9.57
C TRP A 482 -14.93 -3.49 -8.42
N TYR A 483 -15.35 -3.49 -7.15
CA TYR A 483 -14.51 -3.26 -5.98
C TYR A 483 -14.71 -4.39 -4.96
N GLN A 484 -13.70 -5.25 -4.85
CA GLN A 484 -13.65 -6.33 -3.86
C GLN A 484 -12.58 -6.04 -2.81
N PHE A 485 -12.93 -6.27 -1.54
CA PHE A 485 -12.05 -6.06 -0.39
C PHE A 485 -11.93 -7.34 0.44
N TYR A 486 -10.70 -7.68 0.82
CA TYR A 486 -10.35 -8.91 1.54
C TYR A 486 -9.50 -8.58 2.77
N LEU A 487 -9.95 -9.04 3.95
CA LEU A 487 -9.07 -9.11 5.12
C LEU A 487 -8.29 -10.41 5.07
N VAL A 488 -7.00 -10.35 5.41
CA VAL A 488 -6.09 -11.50 5.37
C VAL A 488 -5.82 -11.95 6.82
N PRO A 489 -6.40 -13.07 7.27
CA PRO A 489 -6.23 -13.60 8.63
C PRO A 489 -4.76 -13.72 9.05
N GLY A 490 -4.43 -13.18 10.23
CA GLY A 490 -3.10 -13.23 10.84
C GLY A 490 -1.98 -12.47 10.12
N ALA A 491 -2.14 -12.12 8.84
CA ALA A 491 -1.12 -11.43 8.06
C ALA A 491 -0.80 -10.06 8.68
N ALA A 492 0.49 -9.71 8.61
CA ALA A 492 1.03 -8.45 9.10
C ALA A 492 0.99 -7.40 7.98
N HIS A 493 1.78 -6.34 8.13
CA HIS A 493 1.88 -5.28 7.14
C HIS A 493 2.47 -5.78 5.82
N CYS A 494 1.65 -5.82 4.77
CA CYS A 494 2.05 -6.21 3.41
C CYS A 494 2.75 -7.58 3.29
N GLY A 495 2.52 -8.49 4.22
CA GLY A 495 3.17 -9.80 4.22
C GLY A 495 2.64 -10.77 5.26
N THR A 496 3.20 -11.98 5.22
CA THR A 496 2.96 -13.02 6.23
C THR A 496 3.45 -12.58 7.60
N ASN A 497 2.85 -13.13 8.66
CA ASN A 497 3.24 -12.85 10.05
C ASN A 497 3.93 -14.07 10.67
N SER A 498 5.07 -13.89 11.32
CA SER A 498 5.77 -15.00 11.99
C SER A 498 5.08 -15.45 13.29
N LEU A 499 4.32 -14.56 13.94
CA LEU A 499 3.54 -14.88 15.15
C LEU A 499 2.23 -15.61 14.84
N GLN A 500 1.73 -15.46 13.61
CA GLN A 500 0.47 -16.03 13.16
C GLN A 500 0.68 -16.62 11.76
N PRO A 501 0.95 -17.94 11.64
CA PRO A 501 1.29 -18.60 10.37
C PRO A 501 0.05 -18.78 9.47
N GLY A 502 -0.60 -17.67 9.14
CA GLY A 502 -1.80 -17.59 8.30
C GLY A 502 -1.51 -17.51 6.80
N PRO A 503 -2.55 -17.47 5.97
CA PRO A 503 -2.42 -17.41 4.52
C PRO A 503 -2.04 -16.01 4.05
N TYR A 504 -1.36 -15.89 2.90
CA TYR A 504 -1.13 -14.61 2.22
C TYR A 504 -1.39 -14.72 0.70
N PRO A 505 -2.03 -13.73 0.05
CA PRO A 505 -2.31 -13.79 -1.38
C PRO A 505 -1.08 -13.43 -2.22
N GLU A 506 -0.61 -14.37 -3.05
CA GLU A 506 0.61 -14.21 -3.87
C GLU A 506 0.31 -13.96 -5.36
N ASP A 507 -0.84 -14.42 -5.88
CA ASP A 507 -1.17 -14.37 -7.33
C ASP A 507 -2.19 -13.27 -7.70
N ASN A 508 -2.13 -12.11 -7.03
CA ASN A 508 -3.12 -11.04 -7.20
C ASN A 508 -3.16 -10.49 -8.63
N MET A 509 -2.00 -10.28 -9.26
CA MET A 509 -1.94 -9.76 -10.63
C MET A 509 -2.58 -10.72 -11.63
N GLN A 510 -2.34 -12.02 -11.52
CA GLN A 510 -2.96 -13.01 -12.39
C GLN A 510 -4.49 -13.06 -12.20
N THR A 511 -4.95 -12.89 -10.96
CA THR A 511 -6.37 -12.76 -10.65
C THR A 511 -6.97 -11.50 -11.30
N MET A 512 -6.28 -10.36 -11.20
CA MET A 512 -6.71 -9.10 -11.80
C MET A 512 -6.77 -9.16 -13.33
N ILE A 513 -5.74 -9.71 -13.98
CA ILE A 513 -5.69 -9.93 -15.42
C ILE A 513 -6.88 -10.77 -15.89
N ASN A 514 -7.19 -11.86 -15.18
CA ASN A 514 -8.34 -12.71 -15.53
C ASN A 514 -9.68 -11.98 -15.34
N TRP A 515 -9.80 -11.14 -14.32
CA TRP A 515 -11.01 -10.36 -14.10
C TRP A 515 -11.22 -9.30 -15.19
N VAL A 516 -10.17 -8.57 -15.54
CA VAL A 516 -10.21 -7.47 -16.53
C VAL A 516 -10.32 -7.99 -17.96
N GLU A 517 -9.48 -8.94 -18.36
CA GLU A 517 -9.37 -9.37 -19.77
C GLU A 517 -10.37 -10.46 -20.13
N ASN A 518 -10.71 -11.33 -19.17
CA ASN A 518 -11.53 -12.52 -19.40
C ASN A 518 -12.90 -12.46 -18.71
N GLY A 519 -13.19 -11.40 -17.95
CA GLY A 519 -14.46 -11.26 -17.21
C GLY A 519 -14.62 -12.27 -16.08
N VAL A 520 -13.54 -12.92 -15.64
CA VAL A 520 -13.58 -13.93 -14.57
C VAL A 520 -13.51 -13.22 -13.22
N LYS A 521 -14.68 -12.80 -12.73
CA LYS A 521 -14.80 -12.15 -11.41
C LYS A 521 -14.38 -13.13 -10.30
N PRO A 522 -13.46 -12.76 -9.39
CA PRO A 522 -13.11 -13.61 -8.27
C PRO A 522 -14.33 -13.80 -7.37
N SER A 523 -14.63 -15.05 -7.02
CA SER A 523 -15.65 -15.37 -6.02
C SER A 523 -15.11 -15.24 -4.60
N ARG A 524 -13.80 -15.44 -4.46
CA ARG A 524 -12.95 -15.30 -3.26
C ARG A 524 -11.52 -15.04 -3.74
N LEU A 525 -10.61 -14.73 -2.81
CA LEU A 525 -9.19 -14.51 -3.12
C LEU A 525 -8.33 -15.67 -2.62
N ASN A 526 -7.51 -16.27 -3.47
CA ASN A 526 -6.59 -17.34 -3.08
C ASN A 526 -5.46 -16.78 -2.21
N ALA A 527 -5.18 -17.42 -1.09
CA ALA A 527 -4.06 -17.10 -0.24
C ALA A 527 -3.42 -18.39 0.30
N THR A 528 -2.10 -18.45 0.37
CA THR A 528 -1.35 -19.67 0.70
C THR A 528 -0.66 -19.53 2.06
N VAL A 529 -0.74 -20.56 2.89
CA VAL A 529 -0.03 -20.63 4.16
C VAL A 529 1.42 -21.03 3.90
N SER A 530 2.37 -20.15 4.22
CA SER A 530 3.79 -20.36 3.90
C SER A 530 4.60 -21.08 5.00
N SER A 531 4.06 -21.17 6.22
CA SER A 531 4.77 -21.68 7.39
C SER A 531 3.82 -22.36 8.40
N GLY A 532 4.36 -22.91 9.49
CA GLY A 532 3.57 -23.57 10.54
C GLY A 532 3.00 -24.94 10.12
N THR A 533 2.03 -25.42 10.92
CA THR A 533 1.42 -26.75 10.80
C THR A 533 0.75 -26.98 9.45
N TYR A 534 0.22 -25.92 8.84
CA TYR A 534 -0.60 -25.98 7.62
C TYR A 534 0.10 -25.42 6.39
N LYS A 535 1.44 -25.39 6.41
CA LYS A 535 2.24 -24.97 5.27
C LYS A 535 1.80 -25.66 3.97
N GLY A 536 1.54 -24.87 2.93
CA GLY A 536 1.07 -25.30 1.62
C GLY A 536 -0.45 -25.34 1.48
N GLU A 537 -1.23 -25.12 2.54
CA GLU A 537 -2.67 -25.00 2.45
C GLU A 537 -3.07 -23.70 1.74
N THR A 538 -3.94 -23.81 0.74
CA THR A 538 -4.59 -22.65 0.11
C THR A 538 -5.93 -22.39 0.78
N GLN A 539 -6.10 -21.18 1.31
CA GLN A 539 -7.33 -20.68 1.89
C GLN A 539 -7.95 -19.62 0.97
N MET A 540 -9.25 -19.78 0.68
CA MET A 540 -10.00 -18.85 -0.17
C MET A 540 -10.59 -17.74 0.71
N LEU A 541 -9.92 -16.58 0.79
CA LEU A 541 -10.30 -15.47 1.65
C LEU A 541 -11.74 -15.01 1.41
N CYS A 542 -12.44 -14.69 2.49
CA CYS A 542 -13.80 -14.15 2.44
C CYS A 542 -13.79 -12.70 1.96
N GLN A 543 -14.67 -12.38 1.01
CA GLN A 543 -14.90 -11.00 0.63
C GLN A 543 -15.62 -10.27 1.78
N TRP A 544 -15.09 -9.14 2.21
CA TRP A 544 -15.73 -8.27 3.20
C TRP A 544 -17.13 -7.86 2.71
N PRO A 545 -18.19 -7.91 3.55
CA PRO A 545 -18.17 -8.03 5.01
C PRO A 545 -18.31 -9.45 5.57
N THR A 546 -18.25 -10.48 4.73
CA THR A 546 -18.28 -11.87 5.23
C THR A 546 -16.95 -12.26 5.86
N ARG A 547 -16.99 -13.17 6.83
CA ARG A 547 -15.84 -13.55 7.66
C ARG A 547 -15.70 -15.07 7.72
N PRO A 548 -14.47 -15.62 7.86
CA PRO A 548 -14.29 -17.06 7.94
C PRO A 548 -14.89 -17.62 9.25
N HIS A 549 -15.50 -18.80 9.14
CA HIS A 549 -15.89 -19.62 10.27
C HIS A 549 -15.63 -21.09 9.93
N TRP A 550 -14.70 -21.70 10.64
CA TRP A 550 -14.28 -23.08 10.43
C TRP A 550 -15.28 -24.05 11.05
N SER A 551 -15.69 -25.04 10.26
CA SER A 551 -16.50 -26.18 10.73
C SER A 551 -15.63 -27.40 11.05
N SER A 552 -14.38 -27.39 10.57
CA SER A 552 -13.34 -28.40 10.78
C SER A 552 -11.96 -27.80 10.45
N ASN A 553 -10.88 -28.53 10.70
CA ASN A 553 -9.51 -28.08 10.38
C ASN A 553 -9.23 -27.90 8.87
N SER A 554 -10.15 -28.25 7.98
CA SER A 554 -9.94 -28.18 6.53
C SER A 554 -11.10 -27.54 5.77
N SER A 555 -12.09 -27.00 6.47
CA SER A 555 -13.27 -26.42 5.84
C SER A 555 -13.84 -25.26 6.64
N PHE A 556 -14.07 -24.14 5.96
CA PHE A 556 -14.74 -22.97 6.51
C PHE A 556 -15.75 -22.39 5.53
N GLU A 557 -16.72 -21.70 6.10
CA GLU A 557 -17.70 -20.90 5.36
C GLU A 557 -17.44 -19.41 5.59
N CYS A 558 -17.89 -18.59 4.63
CA CYS A 558 -17.90 -17.14 4.81
C CYS A 558 -19.26 -16.73 5.37
N VAL A 559 -19.29 -16.42 6.67
CA VAL A 559 -20.51 -16.10 7.40
C VAL A 559 -20.74 -14.59 7.43
N ASN A 560 -22.01 -14.19 7.44
CA ASN A 560 -22.42 -12.81 7.68
C ASN A 560 -22.86 -12.69 9.15
N ASP A 561 -22.15 -11.88 9.91
CA ASP A 561 -22.37 -11.67 11.34
C ASP A 561 -22.53 -10.18 11.62
N LYS A 562 -23.71 -9.79 12.08
CA LYS A 562 -24.02 -8.39 12.36
C LYS A 562 -23.15 -7.82 13.49
N ALA A 563 -22.94 -8.57 14.58
CA ALA A 563 -22.16 -8.09 15.71
C ALA A 563 -20.68 -7.90 15.31
N SER A 564 -20.19 -8.82 14.48
CA SER A 564 -18.88 -8.69 13.81
C SER A 564 -18.79 -7.38 13.02
N ILE A 565 -19.68 -7.15 12.05
CA ILE A 565 -19.66 -5.96 11.19
C ILE A 565 -19.78 -4.66 12.01
N ASP A 566 -20.63 -4.66 13.03
CA ASP A 566 -20.82 -3.49 13.90
C ASP A 566 -19.53 -3.17 14.69
N SER A 567 -18.74 -4.20 15.08
CA SER A 567 -17.46 -4.02 15.80
C SER A 567 -16.35 -3.35 14.98
N TRP A 568 -16.51 -3.36 13.65
CA TRP A 568 -15.63 -2.75 12.65
C TRP A 568 -16.14 -1.42 12.10
N THR A 569 -17.28 -0.94 12.60
CA THR A 569 -17.89 0.32 12.18
C THR A 569 -17.55 1.41 13.18
N TYR A 570 -16.93 2.49 12.71
CA TYR A 570 -16.39 3.55 13.56
C TYR A 570 -16.96 4.92 13.20
N SER A 571 -17.01 5.82 14.18
CA SER A 571 -17.28 7.24 14.00
C SER A 571 -16.15 8.06 14.60
N PHE A 572 -15.88 9.24 14.04
CA PHE A 572 -14.78 10.11 14.47
C PHE A 572 -15.27 11.46 15.00
N PRO A 573 -16.02 11.50 16.12
CA PRO A 573 -16.61 12.73 16.65
C PRO A 573 -15.59 13.76 17.12
N ALA A 574 -14.31 13.40 17.28
CA ALA A 574 -13.28 14.37 17.62
C ALA A 574 -12.99 15.37 16.48
N PHE A 575 -13.37 15.05 15.23
CA PHE A 575 -13.23 15.95 14.09
C PHE A 575 -14.55 16.60 13.70
N LYS A 576 -14.49 17.86 13.26
CA LYS A 576 -15.67 18.64 12.84
C LYS A 576 -16.12 18.36 11.40
N ILE A 577 -15.25 17.77 10.59
CA ILE A 577 -15.55 17.39 9.21
C ILE A 577 -15.57 15.87 9.07
N PRO A 578 -16.32 15.32 8.10
CA PRO A 578 -16.32 13.88 7.85
C PRO A 578 -14.90 13.37 7.60
N VAL A 579 -14.53 12.30 8.30
CA VAL A 579 -13.32 11.52 8.04
C VAL A 579 -13.77 10.29 7.26
N TYR A 580 -13.63 10.36 5.93
CA TYR A 580 -13.95 9.26 5.02
C TYR A 580 -12.87 8.22 4.97
#